data_AF-A0A3M2FJ73-F1
#
_entry.id   AF-A0A3M2FJ73-F1
#
_cell.length_a   1.000
_cell.length_b   1.000
_cell.length_c   1.000
_cell.angle_alpha   90.00
_cell.angle_beta   90.00
_cell.angle_gamma   90.00
#
_symmetry.space_group_name_H-M   'P 1'
#
loop_
_entity.id
_entity.type
_entity.pdbx_description
1 polymer ?
#
loop_
_entity_poly.entity_id
_entity_poly.type
_entity_poly.pdbx_seq_one_letter_code
_entity_poly.pdbx_strand_id
1 'polypeptide(L)'
;MKVIIKKEYDGTRYVGSCENLPGCFTQSHSAEELMILMRRAIELYRKSYADRQQPLPQGSDFPYLDKKIRFHKISAAQLTGLLQKSGYHLEHQDDGLLLFRKMRFPFNRLVIPNASEISPLIISKIFSKENVIYVNKRPLNANTA
;
A
#
# COMPACT_ATOMS: atom_id res chain seq x y z
N MET A 1 6.96 -9.08 15.51
CA MET A 1 6.61 -8.12 14.44
C MET A 1 5.32 -7.43 14.83
N LYS A 2 5.29 -6.10 14.77
CA LYS A 2 4.14 -5.29 15.16
C LYS A 2 3.28 -4.97 13.93
N VAL A 3 2.07 -5.50 13.92
CA VAL A 3 1.04 -5.18 12.92
C VAL A 3 0.19 -4.03 13.45
N ILE A 4 -0.01 -3.00 12.64
CA ILE A 4 -0.85 -1.85 12.92
C ILE A 4 -2.09 -1.96 12.06
N ILE A 5 -3.26 -1.96 12.70
CA ILE A 5 -4.57 -1.96 12.04
C ILE A 5 -5.19 -0.58 12.24
N LYS A 6 -5.72 -0.02 11.16
CA LYS A 6 -6.52 1.21 11.18
C LYS A 6 -7.81 1.00 10.41
N LYS A 7 -8.88 1.63 10.86
CA LYS A 7 -10.12 1.70 10.09
C LYS A 7 -10.06 2.94 9.18
N GLU A 8 -10.53 2.82 7.96
CA GLU A 8 -10.70 3.97 7.05
C GLU A 8 -11.65 5.01 7.64
N TYR A 9 -11.51 6.26 7.19
CA TYR A 9 -12.33 7.38 7.68
C TYR A 9 -13.83 7.19 7.40
N ASP A 10 -14.17 6.52 6.30
CA ASP A 10 -15.55 6.20 5.93
C ASP A 10 -16.07 4.92 6.62
N GLY A 11 -15.22 4.24 7.40
CA GLY A 11 -15.56 3.01 8.11
C GLY A 11 -15.69 1.78 7.21
N THR A 12 -15.46 1.87 5.91
CA THR A 12 -15.76 0.81 4.93
C THR A 12 -14.71 -0.30 4.91
N ARG A 13 -13.46 0.01 5.29
CA ARG A 13 -12.33 -0.92 5.21
C ARG A 13 -11.44 -0.81 6.44
N TYR A 14 -10.78 -1.91 6.74
CA TYR A 14 -9.63 -1.98 7.60
C TYR A 14 -8.36 -1.97 6.74
N VAL A 15 -7.32 -1.33 7.26
CA VAL A 15 -6.01 -1.19 6.62
C VAL A 15 -4.97 -1.74 7.58
N GLY A 16 -4.18 -2.69 7.08
CA GLY A 16 -3.11 -3.33 7.80
C GLY A 16 -1.76 -2.83 7.30
N SER A 17 -0.83 -2.65 8.23
CA SER A 17 0.57 -2.37 7.91
C SER A 17 1.49 -3.03 8.93
N CYS A 18 2.73 -3.34 8.56
CA CYS A 18 3.72 -3.85 9.51
C CYS A 18 4.82 -2.81 9.75
N GLU A 19 4.97 -2.39 11.00
CA GLU A 19 5.96 -1.36 11.38
C GLU A 19 7.41 -1.84 11.14
N ASN A 20 7.66 -3.14 11.30
CA ASN A 20 8.98 -3.73 11.07
C ASN A 20 9.26 -4.04 9.59
N LEU A 21 8.25 -4.02 8.72
CA LEU A 21 8.40 -4.28 7.28
C LEU A 21 7.85 -3.07 6.50
N PRO A 22 8.64 -1.99 6.39
CA PRO A 22 8.25 -0.82 5.63
C PRO A 22 7.83 -1.19 4.20
N GLY A 23 6.68 -0.66 3.76
CA GLY A 23 6.13 -0.99 2.45
C GLY A 23 5.21 -2.21 2.41
N CYS A 24 4.94 -2.85 3.55
CA CYS A 24 3.98 -3.95 3.64
C CYS A 24 2.59 -3.44 4.07
N PHE A 25 1.67 -3.39 3.11
CA PHE A 25 0.31 -2.88 3.29
C PHE A 25 -0.74 -3.85 2.75
N THR A 26 -1.88 -3.94 3.42
CA THR A 26 -3.07 -4.62 2.88
C THR A 26 -4.35 -3.95 3.37
N GLN A 27 -5.49 -4.38 2.85
CA GLN A 27 -6.81 -3.91 3.24
C GLN A 27 -7.85 -5.02 3.16
N SER A 28 -8.93 -4.91 3.92
CA SER A 28 -10.11 -5.79 3.82
C SER A 28 -11.33 -5.12 4.44
N HIS A 29 -12.53 -5.63 4.16
CA HIS A 29 -13.77 -5.23 4.81
C HIS A 29 -13.96 -5.81 6.22
N SER A 30 -13.19 -6.83 6.61
CA SER A 30 -13.23 -7.43 7.94
C SER A 30 -11.86 -7.46 8.61
N ALA A 31 -11.83 -7.37 9.94
CA ALA A 31 -10.59 -7.45 10.69
C ALA A 31 -9.94 -8.85 10.61
N GLU A 32 -10.75 -9.90 10.54
CA GLU A 32 -10.29 -11.28 10.45
C GLU A 32 -9.58 -11.55 9.11
N GLU A 33 -10.23 -11.23 8.00
CA GLU A 33 -9.64 -11.37 6.66
C GLU A 33 -8.41 -10.47 6.51
N LEU A 34 -8.43 -9.26 7.08
CA LEU A 34 -7.25 -8.39 7.11
C LEU A 34 -6.05 -9.10 7.76
N MET A 35 -6.25 -9.79 8.87
CA MET A 35 -5.17 -10.49 9.56
C MET A 35 -4.60 -11.65 8.74
N ILE A 36 -5.46 -12.38 8.01
CA ILE A 36 -5.04 -13.42 7.07
C ILE A 36 -4.19 -12.80 5.95
N LEU A 37 -4.67 -11.70 5.34
CA LEU A 37 -3.95 -10.98 4.30
C LEU A 37 -2.63 -10.40 4.81
N MET A 38 -2.58 -9.89 6.04
CA MET A 38 -1.35 -9.37 6.64
C MET A 38 -0.31 -10.47 6.84
N ARG A 39 -0.71 -11.67 7.30
CA ARG A 39 0.21 -12.82 7.42
C ARG A 39 0.81 -13.19 6.06
N ARG A 40 -0.04 -13.31 5.04
CA ARG A 40 0.39 -13.57 3.65
C ARG A 40 1.33 -12.49 3.12
N ALA A 41 1.00 -11.22 3.35
CA ALA A 41 1.81 -10.08 2.92
C ALA A 41 3.19 -10.07 3.59
N ILE A 42 3.25 -10.36 4.89
CA ILE A 42 4.50 -10.50 5.65
C ILE A 42 5.35 -11.66 5.11
N GLU A 43 4.76 -12.82 4.88
CA GLU A 43 5.45 -13.99 4.36
C GLU A 43 6.03 -13.72 2.97
N LEU A 44 5.22 -13.15 2.07
CA LEU A 44 5.63 -12.76 0.73
C LEU A 44 6.80 -11.76 0.77
N TYR A 45 6.71 -10.74 1.63
CA TYR A 45 7.75 -9.75 1.81
C TYR A 45 9.06 -10.39 2.30
N ARG A 46 8.99 -11.21 3.37
CA ARG A 46 10.17 -11.88 3.93
C ARG A 46 10.82 -12.83 2.93
N LYS A 47 10.00 -13.58 2.18
CA LYS A 47 10.46 -14.48 1.13
C LYS A 47 11.24 -13.72 0.05
N SER A 48 10.74 -12.58 -0.45
CA SER A 48 11.44 -11.75 -1.44
C SER A 48 12.83 -11.25 -0.98
N TYR A 49 13.00 -11.01 0.32
CA TYR A 49 14.31 -10.68 0.90
C TYR A 49 15.20 -11.92 1.05
N ALA A 50 14.65 -13.01 1.59
CA ALA A 50 15.37 -14.27 1.80
C ALA A 50 15.87 -14.89 0.49
N ASP A 51 15.03 -14.96 -0.54
CA ASP A 51 15.36 -15.50 -1.87
C ASP A 51 16.51 -14.76 -2.54
N ARG A 52 16.78 -13.53 -2.10
CA ARG A 52 17.85 -12.66 -2.61
C ARG A 52 19.01 -12.49 -1.62
N GLN A 53 18.99 -13.22 -0.50
CA GLN A 53 19.97 -13.14 0.58
C GLN A 53 20.17 -11.71 1.11
N GLN A 54 19.09 -10.92 1.16
CA GLN A 54 19.12 -9.55 1.65
C GLN A 54 18.59 -9.46 3.09
N PRO A 55 19.20 -8.63 3.94
CA PRO A 55 18.67 -8.41 5.29
C PRO A 55 17.32 -7.70 5.22
N LEU A 56 16.43 -8.03 6.15
CA LEU A 56 15.16 -7.31 6.27
C LEU A 56 15.42 -5.84 6.64
N PRO A 57 14.61 -4.90 6.10
CA PRO A 57 14.67 -3.50 6.49
C PRO A 57 14.27 -3.29 7.94
N GLN A 58 14.70 -2.19 8.52
CA GLN A 58 14.21 -1.66 9.79
C GLN A 58 13.11 -0.62 9.54
N GLY A 59 12.33 -0.28 10.58
CA GLY A 59 11.13 0.55 10.43
C GLY A 59 11.38 1.97 9.86
N SER A 60 12.58 2.52 10.03
CA SER A 60 13.00 3.81 9.49
C SER A 60 13.30 3.81 7.99
N ASP A 61 13.39 2.64 7.37
CA ASP A 61 14.07 2.50 6.08
C ASP A 61 13.15 2.69 4.87
N PHE A 62 11.95 3.25 5.03
CA PHE A 62 11.01 3.42 3.91
C PHE A 62 11.26 4.72 3.14
N PRO A 63 11.78 4.68 1.90
CA PRO A 63 11.78 5.87 1.05
C PRO A 63 10.36 6.11 0.52
N TYR A 64 9.77 7.23 0.90
CA TYR A 64 8.53 7.69 0.26
C TYR A 64 8.76 7.91 -1.24
N LEU A 65 7.72 7.66 -2.03
CA LEU A 65 7.72 8.10 -3.41
C LEU A 65 7.52 9.61 -3.45
N ASP A 66 8.58 10.34 -3.82
CA ASP A 66 8.53 11.79 -4.01
C ASP A 66 7.79 12.15 -5.32
N LYS A 67 6.47 11.98 -5.28
CA LYS A 67 5.59 12.26 -6.41
C LYS A 67 4.24 12.73 -5.91
N LYS A 68 3.86 13.95 -6.29
CA LYS A 68 2.52 14.47 -6.03
C LYS A 68 1.47 13.67 -6.80
N ILE A 69 0.44 13.22 -6.09
CA ILE A 69 -0.69 12.48 -6.65
C ILE A 69 -2.01 13.10 -6.20
N ARG A 70 -2.92 13.28 -7.16
CA ARG A 70 -4.29 13.73 -6.92
C ARG A 70 -5.25 12.65 -7.39
N PHE A 71 -6.13 12.17 -6.51
CA PHE A 71 -7.04 11.07 -6.84
C PHE A 71 -8.36 11.16 -6.08
N HIS A 72 -9.41 10.62 -6.69
CA HIS A 72 -10.66 10.30 -6.00
C HIS A 72 -10.70 8.82 -5.63
N LYS A 73 -10.39 7.95 -6.60
CA LYS A 73 -10.18 6.52 -6.42
C LYS A 73 -8.96 6.11 -7.21
N ILE A 74 -8.25 5.10 -6.73
CA ILE A 74 -7.13 4.50 -7.44
C ILE A 74 -7.19 2.98 -7.30
N SER A 75 -7.18 2.27 -8.42
CA SER A 75 -7.12 0.80 -8.44
C SER A 75 -5.69 0.29 -8.31
N ALA A 76 -5.52 -1.00 -7.99
CA ALA A 76 -4.23 -1.67 -8.02
C ALA A 76 -3.56 -1.55 -9.39
N ALA A 77 -4.33 -1.66 -10.48
CA ALA A 77 -3.80 -1.49 -11.85
C ALA A 77 -3.28 -0.06 -12.09
N GLN A 78 -4.01 0.97 -11.65
CA GLN A 78 -3.56 2.36 -11.77
C GLN A 78 -2.31 2.63 -10.92
N LEU A 79 -2.29 2.12 -9.68
CA LEU A 79 -1.14 2.25 -8.79
C LEU A 79 0.08 1.51 -9.34
N THR A 80 -0.11 0.32 -9.92
CA THR A 80 0.92 -0.45 -10.62
C THR A 80 1.60 0.38 -11.71
N GLY A 81 0.81 1.04 -12.57
CA GLY A 81 1.35 1.91 -13.61
C GLY A 81 2.15 3.10 -13.06
N LEU A 82 1.77 3.66 -11.90
CA LEU A 82 2.54 4.71 -11.23
C LEU A 82 3.85 4.18 -10.65
N LEU A 83 3.82 3.01 -10.01
CA LEU A 83 5.00 2.36 -9.43
C LEU A 83 6.02 2.00 -10.52
N GLN A 84 5.56 1.46 -11.64
CA GLN A 84 6.41 1.13 -12.79
C GLN A 84 7.11 2.35 -13.37
N LYS A 85 6.40 3.48 -13.52
CA LYS A 85 7.01 4.76 -13.93
C LYS A 85 8.05 5.28 -12.92
N SER A 86 7.97 4.86 -11.67
CA SER A 86 8.92 5.18 -10.60
C SER A 86 10.06 4.14 -10.45
N GLY A 87 10.15 3.19 -11.40
CA GLY A 87 11.20 2.17 -11.46
C GLY A 87 10.96 0.92 -10.61
N TYR A 88 9.72 0.67 -10.18
CA TYR A 88 9.34 -0.58 -9.53
C TYR A 88 8.93 -1.63 -10.57
N HIS A 89 9.32 -2.88 -10.32
CA HIS A 89 8.94 -4.04 -11.12
C HIS A 89 8.05 -4.95 -10.30
N LEU A 90 6.98 -5.47 -10.91
CA LEU A 90 6.11 -6.45 -10.29
C LEU A 90 6.85 -7.81 -10.21
N GLU A 91 7.01 -8.34 -9.01
CA GLU A 91 7.66 -9.64 -8.76
C GLU A 91 6.65 -10.75 -8.46
N HIS A 92 5.52 -10.43 -7.84
CA HIS A 92 4.47 -11.39 -7.51
C HIS A 92 3.11 -10.73 -7.66
N GLN A 93 2.14 -11.52 -8.13
CA GLN A 93 0.74 -11.13 -8.21
C GLN A 93 -0.13 -12.35 -7.87
N ASP A 94 -1.06 -12.15 -6.95
CA ASP A 94 -2.19 -13.04 -6.70
C ASP A 94 -3.47 -12.23 -6.48
N ASP A 95 -4.59 -12.92 -6.21
CA ASP A 95 -5.91 -12.29 -6.07
C ASP A 95 -6.01 -11.29 -4.91
N GLY A 96 -5.12 -11.35 -3.93
CA GLY A 96 -5.14 -10.46 -2.76
C GLY A 96 -4.00 -9.45 -2.72
N LEU A 97 -2.83 -9.79 -3.28
CA LEU A 97 -1.58 -9.06 -3.04
C LEU A 97 -0.73 -8.90 -4.30
N LEU A 98 -0.06 -7.77 -4.38
CA LEU A 98 0.99 -7.49 -5.36
C LEU A 98 2.29 -7.19 -4.62
N LEU A 99 3.40 -7.77 -5.07
CA LEU A 99 4.75 -7.43 -4.60
C LEU A 99 5.51 -6.70 -5.70
N PHE A 100 6.04 -5.54 -5.37
CA PHE A 100 6.91 -4.76 -6.23
C PHE A 100 8.32 -4.66 -5.67
N ARG A 101 9.31 -4.55 -6.56
CA ARG A 101 10.72 -4.31 -6.22
C ARG A 101 11.33 -3.21 -7.08
N LYS A 102 12.10 -2.30 -6.50
CA LYS A 102 12.89 -1.28 -7.22
C LYS A 102 14.40 -1.54 -7.15
N MET A 103 15.03 -1.97 -8.23
CA MET A 103 16.40 -2.53 -8.23
C MET A 103 17.50 -1.71 -7.51
N ARG A 104 17.39 -0.37 -7.48
CA ARG A 104 18.44 0.54 -6.96
C ARG A 104 18.21 1.03 -5.52
N PHE A 105 17.88 0.14 -4.59
CA PHE A 105 17.89 0.46 -3.16
C PHE A 105 17.83 -0.81 -2.30
N PRO A 106 18.50 -0.88 -1.13
CA PRO A 106 18.35 -2.01 -0.20
C PRO A 106 16.92 -2.13 0.39
N PHE A 107 16.11 -1.07 0.29
CA PHE A 107 14.77 -0.97 0.88
C PHE A 107 13.72 -0.61 -0.18
N ASN A 108 13.37 -1.59 -0.98
CA ASN A 108 12.70 -1.37 -2.27
C ASN A 108 11.48 -2.27 -2.50
N ARG A 109 10.98 -2.96 -1.47
CA ARG A 109 9.79 -3.81 -1.58
C ARG A 109 8.54 -3.02 -1.22
N LEU A 110 7.51 -3.19 -2.04
CA LEU A 110 6.16 -2.77 -1.72
C LEU A 110 5.24 -3.97 -1.86
N VAL A 111 4.61 -4.38 -0.77
CA VAL A 111 3.45 -5.26 -0.84
C VAL A 111 2.21 -4.38 -0.70
N ILE A 112 1.34 -4.43 -1.69
CA ILE A 112 0.09 -3.67 -1.73
C ILE A 112 -1.10 -4.60 -2.01
N PRO A 113 -2.34 -4.22 -1.66
CA PRO A 113 -3.51 -5.00 -2.03
C PRO A 113 -3.71 -5.06 -3.55
N ASN A 114 -4.13 -6.20 -4.06
CA ASN A 114 -4.66 -6.34 -5.41
C ASN A 114 -6.19 -6.07 -5.39
N ALA A 115 -6.58 -4.80 -5.46
CA ALA A 115 -7.99 -4.40 -5.36
C ALA A 115 -8.40 -3.38 -6.44
N SER A 116 -9.69 -3.35 -6.75
CA SER A 116 -10.28 -2.34 -7.65
C SER A 116 -10.21 -0.92 -7.09
N GLU A 117 -10.05 -0.78 -5.78
CA GLU A 117 -9.90 0.50 -5.09
C GLU A 117 -8.98 0.34 -3.89
N ILE A 118 -7.88 1.10 -3.87
CA ILE A 118 -6.89 1.12 -2.80
C ILE A 118 -7.25 2.21 -1.80
N SER A 119 -7.14 1.88 -0.52
CA SER A 119 -7.36 2.77 0.60
C SER A 119 -6.50 4.05 0.49
N PRO A 120 -7.09 5.24 0.72
CA PRO A 120 -6.33 6.50 0.82
C PRO A 120 -5.23 6.47 1.90
N LEU A 121 -5.41 5.72 2.99
CA LEU A 121 -4.36 5.53 4.01
C LEU A 121 -3.14 4.81 3.43
N ILE A 122 -3.33 3.77 2.60
CA ILE A 122 -2.23 3.07 1.93
C ILE A 122 -1.51 4.02 0.97
N ILE A 123 -2.26 4.78 0.16
CA ILE A 123 -1.66 5.75 -0.78
C ILE A 123 -0.84 6.81 -0.03
N SER A 124 -1.38 7.35 1.07
CA SER A 124 -0.67 8.30 1.93
C SER A 124 0.61 7.73 2.55
N LYS A 125 0.64 6.43 2.82
CA LYS A 125 1.84 5.74 3.32
C LYS A 125 2.90 5.57 2.24
N ILE A 126 2.50 5.34 0.99
CA ILE A 126 3.42 5.14 -0.14
C ILE A 126 4.03 6.48 -0.62
N PHE A 127 3.21 7.53 -0.75
CA PHE A 127 3.63 8.81 -1.36
C PHE A 127 3.99 9.90 -0.35
N SER A 128 3.80 9.68 0.96
CA SER A 128 3.72 10.72 2.00
C SER A 128 2.45 11.56 1.93
N LYS A 129 1.95 11.99 3.10
CA LYS A 129 0.71 12.79 3.22
C LYS A 129 0.81 14.12 2.48
N GLU A 130 1.99 14.75 2.48
CA GLU A 130 2.24 16.06 1.85
C GLU A 130 2.13 16.01 0.32
N ASN A 131 2.32 14.82 -0.26
CA ASN A 131 2.25 14.59 -1.70
C ASN A 131 0.89 14.04 -2.15
N VAL A 132 -0.06 13.85 -1.24
CA VAL A 132 -1.36 13.23 -1.52
C VAL A 132 -2.49 14.25 -1.42
N ILE A 133 -3.22 14.42 -2.53
CA ILE A 133 -4.44 15.22 -2.58
C ILE A 133 -5.62 14.28 -2.85
N TYR A 134 -6.38 13.95 -1.80
CA TYR A 134 -7.63 13.22 -1.94
C TYR A 134 -8.76 14.16 -2.36
N VAL A 135 -9.42 13.87 -3.47
CA VAL A 135 -10.56 14.65 -3.99
C VAL A 135 -11.83 13.88 -3.72
N ASN A 136 -12.64 14.36 -2.79
CA ASN A 136 -13.95 13.76 -2.52
C ASN A 136 -14.96 14.28 -3.57
N LYS A 137 -15.33 13.46 -4.56
CA LYS A 137 -16.42 13.79 -5.50
C LYS A 137 -17.78 13.57 -4.83
N ARG A 138 -18.12 14.35 -3.80
CA ARG A 138 -19.53 14.65 -3.57
C ARG A 138 -19.86 15.89 -4.41
N PRO A 139 -20.94 15.91 -5.19
CA PRO A 139 -21.41 17.17 -5.73
C PRO A 139 -21.71 18.09 -4.53
N LEU A 140 -21.01 19.23 -4.45
CA LEU A 140 -21.48 20.38 -3.70
C LEU A 140 -22.74 20.85 -4.42
N ASN A 141 -23.89 20.25 -4.10
CA ASN A 141 -25.24 20.77 -4.36
C ASN A 141 -26.27 19.79 -3.77
N ALA A 142 -26.57 19.98 -2.49
CA ALA A 142 -27.87 19.65 -1.90
C ALA A 142 -28.36 20.80 -1.00
N ASN A 143 -27.92 22.03 -1.32
CA ASN A 143 -28.56 23.26 -0.85
C ASN A 143 -29.19 23.93 -2.08
N THR A 144 -30.32 23.39 -2.51
CA THR A 144 -31.37 24.25 -3.06
C THR A 144 -32.43 24.35 -1.99
N ALA A 145 -32.64 25.60 -1.58
CA ALA A 145 -33.65 26.11 -0.68
C ALA A 145 -35.05 25.52 -0.90
#